data_AF-A0A0Q9LVM6-F1
#
_entry.id   AF-A0A0Q9LVM6-F1
#
_cell.length_a   1.000
_cell.length_b   1.000
_cell.length_c   1.000
_cell.angle_alpha   90.00
_cell.angle_beta   90.00
_cell.angle_gamma   90.00
#
_symmetry.space_group_name_H-M   'P 1'
#
loop_
_entity.id
_entity.type
_entity.pdbx_description
1 polymer ?
#
loop_
_entity_poly.entity_id
_entity_poly.type
_entity_poly.pdbx_seq_one_letter_code
_entity_poly.pdbx_strand_id
1 'polypeptide(L)'
;MTAITSSDLAEMAARAPALAANNKIRVFDAMYLNEPDVTLDGESVSVEEAIEAAALSAAPFVSVDMDEFDLTDLLVQIDENFPEDSPTVAELRQLVRKADGKYRGENERLWLRWGAQGLTYEWSATADWRRQLAVDMAEATYEGQRQSVVQAKTRDSEIDALVALLMDSHEFRAAMPTKRIPTAQAQLAAQQNVEDQVTEPAASRASTTLARRVLEFEITLKPQLEELAEELRHTQEWRAAASIPKRHDAAITFLLGKAEGFRLSSSISDPLMRAAKELDEKLAIKRPFPKYD
;
A
#
# COMPACT_ATOMS: atom_id res chain seq x y z
N MET A 1 36.07 20.16 -9.13
CA MET A 1 36.70 19.03 -8.42
C MET A 1 37.08 17.99 -9.45
N THR A 2 38.29 17.45 -9.34
CA THR A 2 38.78 16.38 -10.23
C THR A 2 38.13 15.06 -9.85
N ALA A 3 37.71 14.30 -10.86
CA ALA A 3 37.14 12.97 -10.69
C ALA A 3 38.12 12.04 -9.96
N ILE A 4 37.66 11.33 -8.92
CA ILE A 4 38.45 10.31 -8.21
C ILE A 4 38.25 8.97 -8.92
N THR A 5 39.31 8.40 -9.45
CA THR A 5 39.31 7.09 -10.10
C THR A 5 39.76 5.98 -9.15
N SER A 6 39.52 4.72 -9.52
CA SER A 6 40.03 3.55 -8.77
C SER A 6 41.56 3.53 -8.65
N SER A 7 42.27 4.08 -9.64
CA SER A 7 43.73 4.26 -9.59
C SER A 7 44.12 5.32 -8.56
N ASP A 8 43.39 6.44 -8.50
CA ASP A 8 43.65 7.48 -7.51
C ASP A 8 43.48 6.95 -6.09
N LEU A 9 42.45 6.12 -5.85
CA LEU A 9 42.25 5.45 -4.57
C LEU A 9 43.43 4.52 -4.22
N ALA A 10 43.90 3.70 -5.17
CA ALA A 10 45.06 2.84 -4.96
C ALA A 10 46.32 3.65 -4.62
N GLU A 11 46.54 4.77 -5.31
CA GLU A 11 47.66 5.67 -5.05
C GLU A 11 47.55 6.35 -3.68
N MET A 12 46.35 6.75 -3.25
CA MET A 12 46.11 7.28 -1.91
C MET A 12 46.42 6.23 -0.83
N ALA A 13 45.91 5.01 -0.99
CA ALA A 13 46.15 3.92 -0.04
C ALA A 13 47.63 3.53 0.06
N ALA A 14 48.35 3.47 -1.07
CA ALA A 14 49.78 3.19 -1.08
C ALA A 14 50.62 4.29 -0.39
N ARG A 15 50.17 5.55 -0.44
CA ARG A 15 50.83 6.69 0.20
C ARG A 15 50.48 6.85 1.68
N ALA A 16 49.30 6.41 2.11
CA ALA A 16 48.80 6.58 3.48
C ALA A 16 49.79 6.12 4.57
N PRO A 17 50.48 4.96 4.46
CA PRO A 17 51.48 4.56 5.46
C PRO A 17 52.67 5.51 5.58
N ALA A 18 53.16 6.05 4.46
CA ALA A 18 54.26 7.01 4.48
C ALA A 18 53.82 8.35 5.08
N LEU A 19 52.61 8.81 4.76
CA LEU A 19 52.01 10.01 5.34
C LEU A 19 51.80 9.87 6.86
N ALA A 20 51.29 8.72 7.32
CA ALA A 20 51.11 8.43 8.74
C ALA A 20 52.45 8.40 9.48
N ALA A 21 53.47 7.74 8.90
CA ALA A 21 54.81 7.68 9.48
C ALA A 21 55.46 9.08 9.61
N ASN A 22 55.32 9.94 8.60
CA ASN A 22 55.79 11.32 8.64
C ASN A 22 55.12 12.14 9.76
N ASN A 23 53.87 11.82 10.07
CA ASN A 23 53.09 12.41 11.16
C ASN A 23 53.24 11.67 12.50
N LYS A 24 54.16 10.70 12.59
CA LYS A 24 54.43 9.88 13.79
C LYS A 24 53.22 9.07 14.28
N ILE A 25 52.28 8.76 13.39
CA ILE A 25 51.15 7.86 13.64
C ILE A 25 51.50 6.46 13.14
N ARG A 26 51.09 5.43 13.89
CA ARG A 26 51.24 4.04 13.43
C ARG A 26 50.09 3.67 12.51
N VAL A 27 50.37 2.91 11.44
CA VAL A 27 49.32 2.21 10.72
C VAL A 27 49.11 0.85 11.38
N PHE A 28 47.85 0.53 11.66
CA PHE A 28 47.47 -0.74 12.27
C PHE A 28 46.12 -1.17 11.70
N ASP A 29 46.04 -2.42 11.25
CA ASP A 29 44.82 -3.04 10.77
C ASP A 29 43.87 -3.26 11.96
N ALA A 30 42.89 -2.36 12.11
CA ALA A 30 41.89 -2.40 13.17
C ALA A 30 40.49 -2.46 12.57
N MET A 31 39.73 -3.46 13.01
CA MET A 31 38.32 -3.58 12.68
C MET A 31 37.48 -2.71 13.63
N TYR A 32 36.68 -1.81 13.06
CA TYR A 32 35.72 -0.98 13.78
C TYR A 32 34.33 -1.59 13.65
N LEU A 33 33.72 -1.95 14.78
CA LEU A 33 32.41 -2.61 14.82
C LEU A 33 31.22 -1.65 14.97
N ASN A 34 31.50 -0.40 15.31
CA ASN A 34 30.48 0.62 15.54
C ASN A 34 30.55 1.68 14.43
N GLU A 35 29.43 2.38 14.20
CA GLU A 35 29.41 3.57 13.36
C GLU A 35 30.37 4.64 13.91
N PRO A 36 31.03 5.42 13.03
CA PRO A 36 31.91 6.49 13.44
C PRO A 36 31.13 7.66 14.05
N ASP A 37 31.66 8.25 15.13
CA ASP A 37 31.11 9.48 15.71
C ASP A 37 31.32 10.71 14.80
N VAL A 38 32.40 10.69 14.01
CA VAL A 38 32.79 11.79 13.11
C VAL A 38 33.15 11.23 11.74
N THR A 39 32.50 11.75 10.69
CA THR A 39 32.76 11.39 9.30
C THR A 39 33.35 12.56 8.52
N LEU A 40 34.37 12.27 7.72
CA LEU A 40 35.03 13.20 6.82
C LEU A 40 34.94 12.66 5.39
N ASP A 41 34.63 13.55 4.45
CA ASP A 41 34.46 13.22 3.05
C ASP A 41 35.74 13.50 2.26
N GLY A 42 36.23 12.49 1.54
CA GLY A 42 37.37 12.56 0.63
C GLY A 42 37.22 13.54 -0.53
N GLU A 43 35.99 13.98 -0.84
CA GLU A 43 35.77 15.07 -1.80
C GLU A 43 36.12 16.45 -1.23
N SER A 44 36.00 16.61 0.09
CA SER A 44 36.20 17.87 0.79
C SER A 44 37.51 17.95 1.56
N VAL A 45 38.04 16.81 1.96
CA VAL A 45 39.24 16.66 2.80
C VAL A 45 40.18 15.68 2.10
N SER A 46 41.42 16.09 1.85
CA SER A 46 42.40 15.20 1.22
C SER A 46 42.87 14.09 2.17
N VAL A 47 43.47 13.03 1.62
CA VAL A 47 44.04 11.94 2.44
C VAL A 47 45.14 12.45 3.38
N GLU A 48 45.91 13.45 2.95
CA GLU A 48 46.93 14.13 3.75
C GLU A 48 46.30 14.90 4.92
N GLU A 49 45.24 15.67 4.66
CA GLU A 49 44.51 16.43 5.68
C GLU A 49 43.84 15.51 6.70
N ALA A 50 43.31 14.35 6.26
CA ALA A 50 42.74 13.35 7.15
C ALA A 50 43.79 12.74 8.10
N ILE A 51 44.97 12.41 7.59
CA ILE A 51 46.08 11.90 8.41
C ILE A 51 46.63 12.97 9.35
N GLU A 52 46.69 14.24 8.91
CA GLU A 52 47.04 15.36 9.78
C GLU A 52 46.00 15.53 10.90
N ALA A 53 44.71 15.44 10.60
CA ALA A 53 43.64 15.47 11.60
C ALA A 53 43.77 14.32 12.62
N ALA A 54 44.14 13.13 12.17
CA ALA A 54 44.45 12.01 13.07
C ALA A 54 45.63 12.34 14.01
N ALA A 55 46.69 12.97 13.50
CA ALA A 55 47.84 13.38 14.33
C ALA A 55 47.45 14.46 15.35
N LEU A 56 46.74 15.49 14.90
CA LEU A 56 46.33 16.62 15.73
C LEU A 56 45.35 16.20 16.84
N SER A 57 44.52 15.18 16.57
CA SER A 57 43.63 14.59 17.57
C SER A 57 44.35 13.66 18.56
N ALA A 58 45.67 13.45 18.38
CA ALA A 58 46.50 12.51 19.14
C ALA A 58 46.06 11.05 18.98
N ALA A 59 45.65 10.67 17.77
CA ALA A 59 45.34 9.28 17.44
C ALA A 59 46.58 8.38 17.65
N PRO A 60 46.45 7.25 18.37
CA PRO A 60 47.57 6.33 18.56
C PRO A 60 47.93 5.55 17.30
N PHE A 61 46.95 5.35 16.41
CA PHE A 61 47.10 4.68 15.13
C PHE A 61 45.98 5.10 14.16
N VAL A 62 46.16 4.77 12.89
CA VAL A 62 45.14 4.85 11.83
C VAL A 62 45.02 3.47 11.16
N SER A 63 43.79 3.01 10.92
CA SER A 63 43.51 1.86 10.04
C SER A 63 43.24 2.35 8.63
N VAL A 64 43.69 1.57 7.65
CA VAL A 64 43.54 1.86 6.22
C VAL A 64 42.88 0.64 5.59
N ASP A 65 41.66 0.81 5.12
CA ASP A 65 40.89 -0.27 4.50
C ASP A 65 40.51 0.13 3.07
N MET A 66 40.63 -0.80 2.11
CA MET A 66 40.22 -0.59 0.73
C MET A 66 39.17 -1.62 0.35
N ASP A 67 38.04 -1.14 -0.16
CA ASP A 67 36.99 -1.98 -0.69
C ASP A 67 37.16 -2.13 -2.20
N GLU A 68 37.08 -3.37 -2.67
CA GLU A 68 36.99 -3.71 -4.08
C GLU A 68 35.52 -3.96 -4.45
N PHE A 69 35.15 -3.63 -5.68
CA PHE A 69 33.80 -3.89 -6.16
C PHE A 69 33.51 -5.40 -6.26
N ASP A 70 32.55 -5.87 -5.47
CA ASP A 70 31.98 -7.22 -5.57
C ASP A 70 30.49 -7.16 -5.99
N LEU A 71 30.20 -7.78 -7.13
CA LEU A 71 28.84 -7.98 -7.62
C LEU A 71 27.97 -8.75 -6.61
N THR A 72 28.53 -9.74 -5.94
CA THR A 72 27.80 -10.65 -5.05
C THR A 72 27.21 -9.86 -3.89
N ASP A 73 28.02 -9.02 -3.25
CA ASP A 73 27.62 -8.20 -2.11
C ASP A 73 26.50 -7.23 -2.48
N LEU A 74 26.61 -6.56 -3.64
CA LEU A 74 25.56 -5.64 -4.10
C LEU A 74 24.26 -6.36 -4.48
N LEU A 75 24.33 -7.55 -5.06
CA LEU A 75 23.14 -8.34 -5.36
C LEU A 75 22.46 -8.83 -4.06
N VAL A 76 23.23 -9.26 -3.07
CA VAL A 76 22.70 -9.63 -1.75
C VAL A 76 22.01 -8.42 -1.11
N GLN A 77 22.63 -7.24 -1.14
CA GLN A 77 22.01 -6.01 -0.63
C GLN A 77 20.69 -5.68 -1.35
N ILE A 78 20.59 -5.89 -2.67
CA ILE A 78 19.33 -5.69 -3.40
C ILE A 78 18.28 -6.71 -2.93
N ASP A 79 18.66 -7.98 -2.84
CA ASP A 79 17.74 -9.06 -2.51
C ASP A 79 17.24 -8.98 -1.04
N GLU A 80 18.05 -8.44 -0.13
CA GLU A 80 17.66 -8.23 1.28
C GLU A 80 16.77 -7.00 1.48
N ASN A 81 16.98 -5.94 0.69
CA ASN A 81 16.28 -4.66 0.87
C ASN A 81 15.02 -4.51 0.03
N PHE A 82 14.81 -5.36 -0.98
CA PHE A 82 13.67 -5.27 -1.89
C PHE A 82 12.99 -6.63 -2.10
N PRO A 83 11.64 -6.71 -2.06
CA PRO A 83 10.91 -7.91 -2.44
C PRO A 83 11.22 -8.32 -3.89
N GLU A 84 11.31 -9.62 -4.15
CA GLU A 84 11.67 -10.17 -5.47
C GLU A 84 10.75 -9.69 -6.62
N ASP A 85 9.49 -9.47 -6.28
CA ASP A 85 8.38 -9.01 -7.12
C ASP A 85 8.28 -7.47 -7.20
N SER A 86 9.22 -6.73 -6.60
CA SER A 86 9.29 -5.28 -6.77
C SER A 86 9.63 -4.92 -8.23
N PRO A 87 8.90 -3.96 -8.84
CA PRO A 87 9.16 -3.55 -10.22
C PRO A 87 10.57 -2.99 -10.43
N THR A 88 11.26 -2.55 -9.36
CA THR A 88 12.62 -1.99 -9.41
C THR A 88 13.73 -3.03 -9.38
N VAL A 89 13.48 -4.25 -8.87
CA VAL A 89 14.57 -5.21 -8.59
C VAL A 89 15.25 -5.69 -9.87
N ALA A 90 14.49 -5.93 -10.93
CA ALA A 90 15.06 -6.34 -12.22
C ALA A 90 16.01 -5.27 -12.80
N GLU A 91 15.61 -4.00 -12.70
CA GLU A 91 16.40 -2.86 -13.17
C GLU A 91 17.65 -2.64 -12.31
N LEU A 92 17.52 -2.69 -10.98
CA LEU A 92 18.64 -2.60 -10.05
C LEU A 92 19.67 -3.71 -10.31
N ARG A 93 19.22 -4.97 -10.45
CA ARG A 93 20.09 -6.10 -10.78
C ARG A 93 20.78 -5.89 -12.14
N GLN A 94 20.12 -5.29 -13.12
CA GLN A 94 20.70 -4.99 -14.42
C GLN A 94 21.78 -3.90 -14.33
N LEU A 95 21.55 -2.83 -13.56
CA LEU A 95 22.53 -1.76 -13.31
C LEU A 95 23.80 -2.32 -12.68
N VAL A 96 23.68 -3.12 -11.62
CA VAL A 96 24.83 -3.72 -10.94
C VAL A 96 25.58 -4.69 -11.86
N ARG A 97 24.88 -5.55 -12.62
CA ARG A 97 25.53 -6.45 -13.60
C ARG A 97 26.29 -5.69 -14.70
N LYS A 98 25.76 -4.54 -15.13
CA LYS A 98 26.43 -3.67 -16.12
C LYS A 98 27.68 -3.02 -15.53
N ALA A 99 27.67 -2.67 -14.24
CA ALA A 99 28.83 -2.18 -13.53
C ALA A 99 29.90 -3.28 -13.35
N ASP A 100 29.52 -4.50 -12.99
CA ASP A 100 30.44 -5.65 -12.88
C ASP A 100 31.20 -5.90 -14.18
N GLY A 101 30.51 -5.86 -15.33
CA GLY A 101 31.17 -6.01 -16.63
C GLY A 101 32.24 -4.95 -16.95
N LYS A 102 32.34 -3.87 -16.18
CA LYS A 102 33.30 -2.77 -16.37
C LYS A 102 34.29 -2.59 -15.22
N TYR A 103 33.85 -2.82 -13.99
CA TYR A 103 34.57 -2.41 -12.77
C TYR A 103 34.82 -3.55 -11.80
N ARG A 104 34.62 -4.81 -12.22
CA ARG A 104 34.88 -5.99 -11.38
C ARG A 104 36.30 -5.98 -10.81
N GLY A 105 36.40 -6.03 -9.48
CA GLY A 105 37.67 -6.02 -8.75
C GLY A 105 38.40 -4.68 -8.76
N GLU A 106 37.79 -3.62 -9.28
CA GLU A 106 38.33 -2.26 -9.16
C GLU A 106 38.10 -1.72 -7.74
N ASN A 107 39.04 -0.92 -7.25
CA ASN A 107 38.89 -0.24 -5.97
C ASN A 107 37.72 0.74 -6.03
N GLU A 108 36.76 0.59 -5.13
CA GLU A 108 35.56 1.42 -5.10
C GLU A 108 35.59 2.46 -3.99
N ARG A 109 36.22 2.13 -2.86
CA ARG A 109 36.26 3.01 -1.69
C ARG A 109 37.49 2.78 -0.83
N LEU A 110 38.13 3.87 -0.43
CA LEU A 110 39.20 3.90 0.56
C LEU A 110 38.66 4.46 1.87
N TRP A 111 39.01 3.83 2.98
CA TRP A 111 38.67 4.25 4.33
C TRP A 111 39.93 4.50 5.14
N LEU A 112 39.92 5.57 5.92
CA LEU A 112 40.85 5.81 7.02
C LEU A 112 40.06 5.92 8.32
N ARG A 113 40.41 5.12 9.33
CA ARG A 113 39.69 5.10 10.61
C ARG A 113 40.63 5.25 11.79
N TRP A 114 40.26 6.06 12.77
CA TRP A 114 41.04 6.21 13.99
C TRP A 114 40.16 6.52 15.21
N GLY A 115 40.65 6.15 16.39
CA GLY A 115 40.06 6.54 17.66
C GLY A 115 40.88 7.64 18.32
N ALA A 116 40.22 8.71 18.76
CA ALA A 116 40.87 9.78 19.50
C ALA A 116 39.89 10.45 20.46
N GLN A 117 40.37 10.82 21.65
CA GLN A 117 39.58 11.60 22.63
C GLN A 117 38.24 10.94 23.03
N GLY A 118 38.14 9.61 22.94
CA GLY A 118 36.92 8.86 23.23
C GLY A 118 35.91 8.82 22.09
N LEU A 119 36.26 9.31 20.90
CA LEU A 119 35.43 9.27 19.68
C LEU A 119 36.08 8.41 18.60
N THR A 120 35.27 7.86 17.71
CA THR A 120 35.68 7.20 16.47
C THR A 120 35.53 8.16 15.28
N TYR A 121 36.57 8.22 14.46
CA TYR A 121 36.62 9.06 13.27
C TYR A 121 36.78 8.17 12.05
N GLU A 122 36.15 8.59 10.95
CA GLU A 122 36.24 7.95 9.66
C GLU A 122 36.43 9.02 8.59
N TRP A 123 37.40 8.80 7.71
CA TRP A 123 37.50 9.51 6.45
C TRP A 123 37.32 8.49 5.33
N SER A 124 36.62 8.87 4.25
CA SER A 124 36.48 7.98 3.11
C SER A 124 36.46 8.70 1.79
N ALA A 125 37.11 8.12 0.79
CA ALA A 125 37.03 8.55 -0.61
C ALA A 125 36.42 7.43 -1.45
N THR A 126 35.49 7.78 -2.34
CA THR A 126 34.79 6.82 -3.21
C THR A 126 35.04 7.17 -4.67
N ALA A 127 35.29 6.15 -5.49
CA ALA A 127 35.47 6.33 -6.92
C ALA A 127 34.21 6.96 -7.55
N ASP A 128 34.40 7.89 -8.48
CA ASP A 128 33.31 8.63 -9.14
C ASP A 128 32.28 7.69 -9.78
N TRP A 129 32.75 6.61 -10.43
CA TRP A 129 31.87 5.65 -11.08
C TRP A 129 30.97 4.92 -10.06
N ARG A 130 31.47 4.67 -8.84
CA ARG A 130 30.73 4.02 -7.77
C ARG A 130 29.67 4.95 -7.18
N ARG A 131 29.99 6.24 -7.07
CA ARG A 131 29.02 7.30 -6.73
C ARG A 131 27.94 7.42 -7.79
N GLN A 132 28.30 7.42 -9.08
CA GLN A 132 27.33 7.45 -10.16
C GLN A 132 26.43 6.21 -10.13
N LEU A 133 26.98 5.01 -9.90
CA LEU A 133 26.17 3.80 -9.75
C LEU A 133 25.17 3.93 -8.59
N ALA A 134 25.58 4.50 -7.46
CA ALA A 134 24.67 4.74 -6.34
C ALA A 134 23.54 5.73 -6.70
N VAL A 135 23.84 6.77 -7.48
CA VAL A 135 22.84 7.69 -8.01
C VAL A 135 21.87 6.98 -8.95
N ASP A 136 22.37 6.23 -9.93
CA ASP A 136 21.55 5.47 -10.89
C ASP A 136 20.61 4.48 -10.15
N MET A 137 21.11 3.82 -9.10
CA MET A 137 20.30 2.92 -8.27
C MET A 137 19.23 3.67 -7.46
N ALA A 138 19.55 4.85 -6.93
CA ALA A 138 18.58 5.67 -6.20
C ALA A 138 17.48 6.20 -7.14
N GLU A 139 17.83 6.60 -8.36
CA GLU A 139 16.89 7.02 -9.40
C GLU A 139 15.95 5.88 -9.79
N ALA A 140 16.47 4.69 -10.10
CA ALA A 140 15.65 3.52 -10.43
C ALA A 140 14.68 3.17 -9.28
N THR A 141 15.14 3.27 -8.03
CA THR A 141 14.29 3.06 -6.85
C THR A 141 13.15 4.08 -6.78
N TYR A 142 13.46 5.36 -6.99
CA TYR A 142 12.47 6.43 -6.97
C TYR A 142 11.45 6.32 -8.10
N GLU A 143 11.89 5.96 -9.31
CA GLU A 143 11.01 5.79 -10.46
C GLU A 143 10.03 4.63 -10.25
N GLY A 144 10.49 3.47 -9.77
CA GLY A 144 9.59 2.36 -9.49
C GLY A 144 8.61 2.64 -8.35
N GLN A 145 9.01 3.42 -7.33
CA GLN A 145 8.06 3.91 -6.32
C GLN A 145 6.97 4.80 -6.95
N ARG A 146 7.34 5.71 -7.86
CA ARG A 146 6.36 6.55 -8.57
C ARG A 146 5.43 5.72 -9.44
N GLN A 147 5.96 4.72 -10.17
CA GLN A 147 5.14 3.82 -10.98
C GLN A 147 4.16 3.03 -10.12
N SER A 148 4.61 2.51 -8.97
CA SER A 148 3.75 1.82 -8.01
C SER A 148 2.58 2.70 -7.53
N VAL A 149 2.85 3.96 -7.17
CA VAL A 149 1.82 4.92 -6.74
C VAL A 149 0.82 5.22 -7.86
N VAL A 150 1.30 5.37 -9.11
CA VAL A 150 0.43 5.60 -10.26
C VAL A 150 -0.45 4.38 -10.54
N GLN A 151 0.14 3.17 -10.55
CA GLN A 151 -0.62 1.92 -10.74
C GLN A 151 -1.67 1.71 -9.65
N ALA A 152 -1.32 2.00 -8.38
CA ALA A 152 -2.27 1.93 -7.27
C ALA A 152 -3.45 2.91 -7.46
N LYS A 153 -3.18 4.14 -7.89
CA LYS A 153 -4.23 5.13 -8.18
C LYS A 153 -5.12 4.71 -9.34
N THR A 154 -4.54 4.20 -10.43
CA THR A 154 -5.31 3.68 -11.56
C THR A 154 -6.23 2.54 -11.12
N ARG A 155 -5.68 1.57 -10.38
CA ARG A 155 -6.43 0.44 -9.84
C ARG A 155 -7.58 0.87 -8.93
N ASP A 156 -7.35 1.85 -8.06
CA ASP A 156 -8.39 2.36 -7.16
C ASP A 156 -9.50 3.09 -7.94
N SER A 157 -9.14 3.84 -9.00
CA SER A 157 -10.11 4.48 -9.89
C SER A 157 -10.95 3.48 -10.70
N GLU A 158 -10.34 2.37 -11.13
CA GLU A 158 -11.05 1.26 -11.77
C GLU A 158 -12.03 0.60 -10.78
N ILE A 159 -11.58 0.32 -9.55
CA ILE A 159 -12.44 -0.22 -8.48
C ILE A 159 -13.63 0.72 -8.24
N ASP A 160 -13.42 2.02 -8.15
CA ASP A 160 -14.51 2.98 -7.93
C ASP A 160 -15.50 3.04 -9.10
N ALA A 161 -15.02 2.95 -10.35
CA ALA A 161 -15.88 2.86 -11.52
C ALA A 161 -16.73 1.58 -11.51
N LEU A 162 -16.15 0.44 -11.14
CA LEU A 162 -16.87 -0.82 -10.99
C LEU A 162 -17.88 -0.76 -9.83
N VAL A 163 -17.55 -0.11 -8.72
CA VAL A 163 -18.48 0.13 -7.61
C VAL A 163 -19.66 0.97 -8.08
N ALA A 164 -19.45 2.04 -8.83
CA ALA A 164 -20.52 2.87 -9.38
C ALA A 164 -21.45 2.04 -10.30
N LEU A 165 -20.86 1.26 -11.22
CA LEU A 165 -21.59 0.35 -12.11
C LEU A 165 -22.46 -0.65 -11.33
N LEU A 166 -21.92 -1.23 -10.25
CA LEU A 166 -22.66 -2.13 -9.38
C LEU A 166 -23.81 -1.40 -8.66
N MET A 167 -23.56 -0.20 -8.14
CA MET A 167 -24.57 0.58 -7.41
C MET A 167 -25.73 1.05 -8.30
N ASP A 168 -25.50 1.24 -9.60
CA ASP A 168 -26.56 1.57 -10.55
C ASP A 168 -27.44 0.35 -10.89
N SER A 169 -26.91 -0.87 -10.76
CA SER A 169 -27.64 -2.10 -11.04
C SER A 169 -28.79 -2.35 -10.06
N HIS A 170 -29.99 -2.50 -10.62
CA HIS A 170 -31.17 -2.88 -9.84
C HIS A 170 -31.02 -4.28 -9.24
N GLU A 171 -30.42 -5.23 -9.96
CA GLU A 171 -30.23 -6.60 -9.47
C GLU A 171 -29.32 -6.63 -8.24
N PHE A 172 -28.22 -5.87 -8.28
CA PHE A 172 -27.30 -5.75 -7.15
C PHE A 172 -27.96 -5.04 -5.95
N ARG A 173 -28.65 -3.92 -6.19
CA ARG A 173 -29.39 -3.19 -5.14
C ARG A 173 -30.48 -4.02 -4.47
N ALA A 174 -31.17 -4.85 -5.24
CA ALA A 174 -32.25 -5.72 -4.75
C ALA A 174 -31.73 -7.03 -4.11
N ALA A 175 -30.42 -7.31 -4.19
CA ALA A 175 -29.85 -8.55 -3.68
C ALA A 175 -29.93 -8.64 -2.14
N MET A 176 -30.19 -9.86 -1.65
CA MET A 176 -30.10 -10.17 -0.22
C MET A 176 -28.67 -10.00 0.28
N PRO A 177 -28.44 -9.61 1.55
CA PRO A 177 -27.09 -9.42 2.09
C PRO A 177 -26.12 -10.57 1.82
N THR A 178 -26.59 -11.82 1.96
CA THR A 178 -25.79 -13.05 1.72
C THR A 178 -25.52 -13.33 0.25
N LYS A 179 -26.18 -12.62 -0.67
CA LYS A 179 -26.05 -12.78 -2.13
C LYS A 179 -25.37 -11.61 -2.81
N ARG A 180 -25.12 -10.49 -2.12
CA ARG A 180 -24.50 -9.29 -2.70
C ARG A 180 -23.17 -9.56 -3.37
N ILE A 181 -22.22 -10.21 -2.69
CA ILE A 181 -20.90 -10.51 -3.27
C ILE A 181 -21.01 -11.44 -4.49
N PRO A 182 -21.70 -12.59 -4.43
CA PRO A 182 -21.91 -13.43 -5.62
C PRO A 182 -22.61 -12.70 -6.78
N THR A 183 -23.62 -11.86 -6.49
CA THR A 183 -24.32 -11.07 -7.51
C THR A 183 -23.40 -10.04 -8.14
N ALA A 184 -22.60 -9.33 -7.35
CA ALA A 184 -21.60 -8.39 -7.86
C ALA A 184 -20.58 -9.10 -8.76
N GLN A 185 -20.02 -10.23 -8.31
CA GLN A 185 -19.05 -11.00 -9.09
C GLN A 185 -19.64 -11.50 -10.40
N ALA A 186 -20.87 -12.01 -10.39
CA ALA A 186 -21.55 -12.45 -11.61
C ALA A 186 -21.77 -11.28 -12.59
N GLN A 187 -22.15 -10.10 -12.09
CA GLN A 187 -22.37 -8.92 -12.91
C GLN A 187 -21.06 -8.36 -13.48
N LEU A 188 -19.97 -8.38 -12.71
CA LEU A 188 -18.64 -7.96 -13.16
C LEU A 188 -18.06 -8.96 -14.17
N ALA A 189 -18.26 -10.27 -13.97
CA ALA A 189 -17.83 -11.30 -14.91
C ALA A 189 -18.55 -11.22 -16.27
N ALA A 190 -19.75 -10.61 -16.32
CA ALA A 190 -20.46 -10.34 -17.56
C ALA A 190 -19.90 -9.14 -18.35
N GLN A 191 -19.05 -8.31 -17.72
CA GLN A 191 -18.35 -7.21 -18.40
C GLN A 191 -17.10 -7.74 -19.10
N GLN A 192 -16.92 -7.40 -20.37
CA GLN A 192 -15.69 -7.74 -21.09
C GLN A 192 -14.53 -6.90 -20.55
N ASN A 193 -13.38 -7.53 -20.30
CA ASN A 193 -12.11 -6.89 -19.91
C ASN A 193 -12.02 -6.33 -18.47
N VAL A 194 -12.74 -6.91 -17.50
CA VAL A 194 -12.47 -6.61 -16.08
C VAL A 194 -11.40 -7.57 -15.57
N GLU A 195 -10.30 -7.04 -15.04
CA GLU A 195 -9.25 -7.86 -14.46
C GLU A 195 -9.70 -8.50 -13.13
N ASP A 196 -9.42 -9.79 -12.93
CA ASP A 196 -9.79 -10.52 -11.70
C ASP A 196 -9.30 -9.82 -10.42
N GLN A 197 -8.16 -9.16 -10.52
CA GLN A 197 -7.48 -8.50 -9.43
C GLN A 197 -8.15 -7.20 -8.94
N VAL A 198 -9.14 -6.66 -9.66
CA VAL A 198 -10.00 -5.54 -9.20
C VAL A 198 -11.42 -5.99 -8.86
N THR A 199 -11.86 -7.15 -9.33
CA THR A 199 -13.23 -7.67 -9.18
C THR A 199 -13.62 -7.90 -7.72
N GLU A 200 -12.82 -8.63 -6.95
CA GLU A 200 -13.13 -8.92 -5.54
C GLU A 200 -13.11 -7.65 -4.66
N PRO A 201 -12.09 -6.77 -4.75
CA PRO A 201 -12.11 -5.47 -4.07
C PRO A 201 -13.33 -4.62 -4.40
N ALA A 202 -13.72 -4.53 -5.68
CA ALA A 202 -14.89 -3.78 -6.11
C ALA A 202 -16.20 -4.37 -5.56
N ALA A 203 -16.38 -5.69 -5.62
CA ALA A 203 -17.56 -6.36 -5.06
C ALA A 203 -17.69 -6.13 -3.54
N SER A 204 -16.57 -6.22 -2.80
CA SER A 204 -16.53 -5.96 -1.36
C SER A 204 -16.86 -4.50 -1.02
N ARG A 205 -16.21 -3.54 -1.69
CA ARG A 205 -16.45 -2.10 -1.49
C ARG A 205 -17.88 -1.70 -1.85
N ALA A 206 -18.42 -2.24 -2.94
CA ALA A 206 -19.81 -2.01 -3.35
C ALA A 206 -20.80 -2.57 -2.33
N SER A 207 -20.56 -3.77 -1.79
CA SER A 207 -21.43 -4.39 -0.77
C SER A 207 -21.49 -3.54 0.51
N THR A 208 -20.34 -3.05 0.98
CA THR A 208 -20.26 -2.13 2.13
C THR A 208 -20.98 -0.80 1.84
N THR A 209 -20.76 -0.23 0.65
CA THR A 209 -21.42 1.03 0.24
C THR A 209 -22.94 0.88 0.18
N LEU A 210 -23.43 -0.22 -0.39
CA LEU A 210 -24.85 -0.57 -0.44
C LEU A 210 -25.41 -0.75 0.97
N ALA A 211 -24.71 -1.46 1.87
CA ALA A 211 -25.14 -1.63 3.25
C ALA A 211 -25.31 -0.30 3.99
N ARG A 212 -24.40 0.66 3.78
CA ARG A 212 -24.51 2.01 4.32
C ARG A 212 -25.74 2.75 3.77
N ARG A 213 -25.99 2.69 2.46
CA ARG A 213 -27.19 3.28 1.84
C ARG A 213 -28.49 2.68 2.38
N VAL A 214 -28.54 1.36 2.55
CA VAL A 214 -29.69 0.68 3.15
C VAL A 214 -29.96 1.19 4.56
N LEU A 215 -28.92 1.37 5.38
CA LEU A 215 -29.08 1.93 6.72
C LEU A 215 -29.64 3.36 6.71
N GLU A 216 -29.19 4.21 5.78
CA GLU A 216 -29.72 5.57 5.61
C GLU A 216 -31.23 5.56 5.30
N PHE A 217 -31.67 4.68 4.39
CA PHE A 217 -33.10 4.49 4.10
C PHE A 217 -33.86 3.95 5.30
N GLU A 218 -33.31 2.98 6.03
CA GLU A 218 -33.97 2.41 7.21
C GLU A 218 -34.16 3.45 8.31
N ILE A 219 -33.17 4.29 8.58
CA ILE A 219 -33.28 5.39 9.55
C ILE A 219 -34.41 6.35 9.15
N THR A 220 -34.55 6.62 7.86
CA THR A 220 -35.56 7.55 7.32
C THR A 220 -36.97 6.95 7.35
N LEU A 221 -37.13 5.69 6.98
CA LEU A 221 -38.43 5.03 6.80
C LEU A 221 -38.98 4.44 8.11
N LYS A 222 -38.12 4.06 9.06
CA LYS A 222 -38.54 3.41 10.30
C LYS A 222 -39.50 4.26 11.17
N PRO A 223 -39.36 5.59 11.29
CA PRO A 223 -40.35 6.41 11.99
C PRO A 223 -41.72 6.46 11.30
N GLN A 224 -41.79 6.15 10.00
CA GLN A 224 -43.00 6.24 9.17
C GLN A 224 -43.71 4.89 9.02
N LEU A 225 -43.37 3.89 9.84
CA LEU A 225 -43.86 2.52 9.67
C LEU A 225 -45.38 2.38 9.69
N GLU A 226 -46.09 3.16 10.51
CA GLU A 226 -47.56 3.11 10.57
C GLU A 226 -48.20 3.64 9.29
N GLU A 227 -47.70 4.77 8.77
CA GLU A 227 -48.16 5.36 7.52
C GLU A 227 -47.85 4.44 6.33
N LEU A 228 -46.63 3.89 6.28
CA LEU A 228 -46.23 2.92 5.26
C LEU A 228 -47.06 1.63 5.33
N ALA A 229 -47.49 1.20 6.52
CA ALA A 229 -48.37 0.04 6.70
C ALA A 229 -49.81 0.31 6.22
N GLU A 230 -50.29 1.54 6.36
CA GLU A 230 -51.54 2.01 5.75
C GLU A 230 -51.43 1.96 4.23
N GLU A 231 -50.38 2.54 3.64
CA GLU A 231 -50.15 2.48 2.20
C GLU A 231 -50.04 1.05 1.67
N LEU A 232 -49.23 0.20 2.34
CA LEU A 232 -49.01 -1.19 1.95
C LEU A 232 -50.32 -1.96 1.83
N ARG A 233 -51.28 -1.79 2.74
CA ARG A 233 -52.55 -2.55 2.67
C ARG A 233 -53.41 -2.17 1.47
N HIS A 234 -53.19 -0.98 0.93
CA HIS A 234 -53.92 -0.51 -0.24
C HIS A 234 -53.36 -1.05 -1.56
N THR A 235 -52.17 -1.65 -1.54
CA THR A 235 -51.56 -2.32 -2.72
C THR A 235 -52.32 -3.58 -3.13
N GLN A 236 -52.27 -3.91 -4.42
CA GLN A 236 -52.89 -5.11 -4.95
C GLN A 236 -52.18 -6.37 -4.47
N GLU A 237 -50.85 -6.30 -4.39
CA GLU A 237 -49.95 -7.37 -3.98
C GLU A 237 -50.25 -7.81 -2.55
N TRP A 238 -50.44 -6.87 -1.62
CA TRP A 238 -50.82 -7.18 -0.24
C TRP A 238 -52.21 -7.84 -0.16
N ARG A 239 -53.20 -7.29 -0.85
CA ARG A 239 -54.58 -7.81 -0.81
C ARG A 239 -54.69 -9.21 -1.43
N ALA A 240 -53.87 -9.52 -2.43
CA ALA A 240 -53.79 -10.84 -3.04
C ALA A 240 -52.97 -11.86 -2.21
N ALA A 241 -52.20 -11.40 -1.21
CA ALA A 241 -51.32 -12.24 -0.41
C ALA A 241 -52.08 -13.00 0.70
N ALA A 242 -52.49 -14.23 0.39
CA ALA A 242 -53.22 -15.11 1.32
C ALA A 242 -52.34 -15.86 2.34
N SER A 243 -51.00 -15.84 2.20
CA SER A 243 -50.07 -16.56 3.09
C SER A 243 -48.98 -15.65 3.65
N ILE A 244 -48.39 -16.02 4.79
CA ILE A 244 -47.30 -15.27 5.43
C ILE A 244 -46.11 -15.04 4.48
N PRO A 245 -45.60 -16.05 3.75
CA PRO A 245 -44.50 -15.83 2.80
C PRO A 245 -44.86 -14.81 1.71
N LYS A 246 -46.07 -14.89 1.14
CA LYS A 246 -46.52 -13.95 0.11
C LYS A 246 -46.67 -12.52 0.65
N ARG A 247 -47.10 -12.36 1.91
CA ARG A 247 -47.19 -11.05 2.57
C ARG A 247 -45.81 -10.45 2.83
N HIS A 248 -44.84 -11.30 3.20
CA HIS A 248 -43.46 -10.89 3.35
C HIS A 248 -42.85 -10.45 2.00
N ASP A 249 -43.09 -11.19 0.92
CA ASP A 249 -42.66 -10.81 -0.43
C ASP A 249 -43.31 -9.50 -0.92
N ALA A 250 -44.62 -9.31 -0.64
CA ALA A 250 -45.31 -8.06 -0.94
C ALA A 250 -44.72 -6.87 -0.17
N ALA A 251 -44.40 -7.06 1.12
CA ALA A 251 -43.76 -6.02 1.95
C ALA A 251 -42.34 -5.68 1.44
N ILE A 252 -41.54 -6.68 1.07
CA ILE A 252 -40.21 -6.45 0.45
C ILE A 252 -40.36 -5.67 -0.86
N THR A 253 -41.27 -6.08 -1.73
CA THR A 253 -41.48 -5.43 -3.04
C THR A 253 -41.92 -3.98 -2.89
N PHE A 254 -42.82 -3.71 -1.94
CA PHE A 254 -43.24 -2.35 -1.60
C PHE A 254 -42.07 -1.51 -1.07
N LEU A 255 -41.27 -2.05 -0.13
CA LEU A 255 -40.12 -1.35 0.42
C LEU A 255 -39.02 -1.11 -0.60
N LEU A 256 -38.81 -2.02 -1.56
CA LEU A 256 -37.92 -1.79 -2.70
C LEU A 256 -38.34 -0.56 -3.49
N GLY A 257 -39.64 -0.38 -3.74
CA GLY A 257 -40.17 0.83 -4.40
C GLY A 257 -39.95 2.11 -3.58
N LYS A 258 -40.01 2.01 -2.25
CA LYS A 258 -39.81 3.16 -1.34
C LYS A 258 -38.35 3.52 -1.11
N ALA A 259 -37.44 2.58 -1.32
CA ALA A 259 -36.00 2.74 -1.12
C ALA A 259 -35.23 2.68 -2.44
N GLU A 260 -35.77 3.20 -3.54
CA GLU A 260 -35.06 3.33 -4.82
C GLU A 260 -34.40 2.02 -5.32
N GLY A 261 -35.05 0.88 -5.09
CA GLY A 261 -34.54 -0.45 -5.46
C GLY A 261 -33.56 -1.06 -4.46
N PHE A 262 -33.19 -0.37 -3.39
CA PHE A 262 -32.35 -0.90 -2.32
C PHE A 262 -33.15 -1.84 -1.41
N ARG A 263 -32.71 -3.10 -1.33
CA ARG A 263 -33.35 -4.07 -0.44
C ARG A 263 -33.04 -3.76 1.02
N LEU A 264 -34.08 -3.37 1.74
CA LEU A 264 -34.01 -3.16 3.20
C LEU A 264 -33.96 -4.50 3.96
N SER A 265 -33.48 -4.46 5.20
CA SER A 265 -33.34 -5.63 6.05
C SER A 265 -34.68 -6.09 6.66
N SER A 266 -34.67 -7.27 7.25
CA SER A 266 -35.81 -7.79 8.03
C SER A 266 -36.17 -6.91 9.23
N SER A 267 -35.24 -6.06 9.69
CA SER A 267 -35.48 -5.15 10.81
C SER A 267 -36.55 -4.09 10.53
N ILE A 268 -36.88 -3.83 9.25
CA ILE A 268 -37.95 -2.93 8.84
C ILE A 268 -39.09 -3.67 8.11
N SER A 269 -38.81 -4.71 7.31
CA SER A 269 -39.86 -5.44 6.60
C SER A 269 -40.78 -6.22 7.53
N ASP A 270 -40.25 -6.82 8.61
CA ASP A 270 -41.06 -7.59 9.55
C ASP A 270 -41.99 -6.70 10.40
N PRO A 271 -41.52 -5.58 10.99
CA PRO A 271 -42.41 -4.64 11.66
C PRO A 271 -43.48 -4.05 10.73
N LEU A 272 -43.12 -3.70 9.49
CA LEU A 272 -44.07 -3.19 8.51
C LEU A 272 -45.18 -4.20 8.22
N MET A 273 -44.80 -5.45 7.94
CA MET A 273 -45.74 -6.54 7.70
C MET A 273 -46.67 -6.76 8.90
N ARG A 274 -46.13 -6.71 10.13
CA ARG A 274 -46.92 -6.86 11.35
C ARG A 274 -47.92 -5.72 11.52
N ALA A 275 -47.48 -4.48 11.37
CA ALA A 275 -48.34 -3.30 11.49
C ALA A 275 -49.50 -3.34 10.47
N ALA A 276 -49.21 -3.67 9.20
CA ALA A 276 -50.24 -3.79 8.17
C ALA A 276 -51.27 -4.88 8.50
N LYS A 277 -50.82 -6.02 9.05
CA LYS A 277 -51.71 -7.10 9.48
C LYS A 277 -52.60 -6.69 10.66
N GLU A 278 -52.04 -6.06 11.69
CA GLU A 278 -52.82 -5.59 12.85
C GLU A 278 -53.91 -4.60 12.46
N LEU A 279 -53.63 -3.76 11.45
CA LEU A 279 -54.60 -2.80 10.95
C LEU A 279 -55.74 -3.47 10.15
N ASP A 280 -55.44 -4.49 9.33
CA ASP A 280 -56.46 -5.33 8.69
C ASP A 280 -57.37 -6.01 9.74
N GLU A 281 -56.78 -6.56 10.82
CA GLU A 281 -57.51 -7.23 11.90
C GLU A 281 -58.43 -6.26 12.67
N LYS A 282 -57.95 -5.04 12.98
CA LYS A 282 -58.75 -3.99 13.62
C LYS A 282 -59.95 -3.57 12.76
N LEU A 283 -59.81 -3.54 11.44
CA LEU A 283 -60.91 -3.23 10.52
C LEU A 283 -61.93 -4.37 10.39
N ALA A 284 -61.49 -5.62 10.46
CA ALA A 284 -62.37 -6.79 10.49
C ALA A 284 -63.26 -6.82 11.74
N ILE A 285 -62.71 -6.47 12.91
CA ILE A 285 -63.46 -6.42 14.18
C ILE A 285 -64.49 -5.28 14.20
N LYS A 286 -64.23 -4.16 13.50
CA LYS A 286 -65.15 -3.01 13.41
C LYS A 286 -66.35 -3.20 12.47
N ARG A 287 -66.45 -4.31 11.74
CA ARG A 287 -67.64 -4.68 10.95
C ARG A 287 -68.45 -5.75 11.70
N PRO A 288 -69.33 -5.39 12.66
CA PRO A 288 -70.25 -6.38 13.22
C PRO A 288 -71.16 -6.88 12.10
N PHE A 289 -71.31 -8.20 12.00
CA PHE A 289 -72.29 -8.82 11.11
C PHE A 289 -73.67 -8.23 11.42
N PRO A 290 -74.44 -7.76 10.43
CA PRO A 290 -75.84 -7.47 10.67
C PRO A 290 -76.49 -8.78 11.15
N LYS A 291 -77.01 -8.79 12.37
CA LYS A 291 -77.94 -9.83 12.80
C LYS A 291 -79.13 -9.73 11.85
N TYR A 292 -79.30 -10.72 11.00
CA TYR A 292 -80.57 -10.94 10.33
C TYR A 292 -81.51 -11.49 11.39
N ASP A 293 -82.43 -10.65 11.85
CA ASP A 293 -83.63 -11.08 12.57
C ASP A 293 -84.65 -11.68 11.58
#